data_AF-A0A958J8J1-F1
#
_entry.id   AF-A0A958J8J1-F1
#
_cell.length_a   1.000
_cell.length_b   1.000
_cell.length_c   1.000
_cell.angle_alpha   90.00
_cell.angle_beta   90.00
_cell.angle_gamma   90.00
#
_symmetry.space_group_name_H-M   'P 1'
#
loop_
_entity.id
_entity.type
_entity.pdbx_description
1 polymer ?
#
loop_
_entity_poly.entity_id
_entity_poly.type
_entity_poly.pdbx_seq_one_letter_code
_entity_poly.pdbx_strand_id
1 'polypeptide(L)'
;MKKKFHWLVLWLLGSFLVGGCTPSPAPIRYGQDNCAHCQMLVMDAHFGTELVTDKGKIYVFDSIECLAWHSTASRMPPGQVHSRWV
;
A
#
# COMPACT_ATOMS: atom_id res chain seq x y z
N MET A 1 -10.57 -47.19 -3.57
CA MET A 1 -11.15 -45.83 -3.57
C MET A 1 -10.40 -44.81 -2.71
N LYS A 2 -9.69 -45.23 -1.64
CA LYS A 2 -8.95 -44.35 -0.71
C LYS A 2 -7.77 -43.55 -1.32
N LYS A 3 -7.14 -44.06 -2.39
CA LYS A 3 -6.01 -43.40 -3.08
C LYS A 3 -6.45 -42.20 -3.93
N LYS A 4 -7.61 -42.28 -4.58
CA LYS A 4 -8.20 -41.18 -5.37
C LYS A 4 -8.68 -40.03 -4.47
N PHE A 5 -9.21 -40.39 -3.29
CA PHE A 5 -9.59 -39.43 -2.26
C PHE A 5 -8.38 -38.70 -1.67
N HIS A 6 -7.27 -39.41 -1.40
CA HIS A 6 -6.02 -38.78 -0.97
C HIS A 6 -5.47 -37.77 -1.99
N TRP A 7 -5.52 -38.11 -3.29
CA TRP A 7 -5.04 -37.21 -4.33
C TRP A 7 -5.91 -35.96 -4.48
N LEU A 8 -7.23 -36.10 -4.36
CA LEU A 8 -8.16 -34.96 -4.33
C LEU A 8 -7.90 -34.05 -3.12
N VAL A 9 -7.70 -34.62 -1.93
CA VAL A 9 -7.41 -33.84 -0.71
C VAL A 9 -6.05 -33.11 -0.83
N LEU A 10 -5.03 -33.75 -1.41
CA LEU A 10 -3.72 -33.13 -1.65
C LEU A 10 -3.78 -31.96 -2.64
N TRP A 11 -4.62 -32.09 -3.67
CA TRP A 11 -4.84 -31.02 -4.66
C TRP A 11 -5.59 -29.83 -4.04
N LEU A 12 -6.59 -30.11 -3.21
CA LEU A 12 -7.37 -29.09 -2.51
C LEU A 12 -6.55 -28.34 -1.45
N LEU A 13 -5.66 -29.05 -0.76
CA LEU A 13 -4.73 -28.46 0.22
C LEU A 13 -3.63 -27.61 -0.45
N GLY A 14 -3.14 -28.03 -1.62
CA GLY A 14 -2.15 -27.28 -2.40
C GLY A 14 -2.69 -25.96 -2.96
N SER A 15 -3.98 -25.91 -3.31
CA SER A 15 -4.62 -24.70 -3.87
C SER A 15 -4.72 -23.55 -2.87
N PHE A 16 -4.68 -23.81 -1.56
CA PHE A 16 -4.83 -22.77 -0.53
C PHE A 16 -3.56 -21.95 -0.30
N LEU A 17 -2.41 -22.42 -0.83
CA LEU A 17 -1.10 -21.80 -0.61
C LEU A 17 -0.78 -20.64 -1.57
N VAL A 18 -1.66 -20.35 -2.55
CA VAL A 18 -1.41 -19.34 -3.60
C VAL A 18 -2.06 -17.98 -3.29
N GLY A 19 -2.69 -17.81 -2.12
CA GLY A 19 -3.26 -16.52 -1.70
C GLY A 19 -2.21 -15.57 -1.12
N GLY A 20 -1.83 -14.54 -1.88
CA GLY A 20 -0.99 -13.43 -1.41
C GLY A 20 -1.81 -12.16 -1.13
N CYS A 21 -1.29 -11.28 -0.26
CA CYS A 21 -1.86 -9.95 -0.02
C CYS A 21 -1.27 -8.93 -1.01
N THR A 22 -2.12 -8.12 -1.65
CA THR A 22 -1.69 -7.06 -2.57
C THR A 22 -1.72 -5.70 -1.86
N PRO A 23 -0.64 -4.90 -1.93
CA PRO A 23 -0.67 -3.51 -1.45
C PRO A 23 -1.79 -2.73 -2.14
N SER A 24 -2.53 -1.93 -1.38
CA SER A 24 -3.67 -1.16 -1.88
C SER A 24 -3.76 0.17 -1.13
N PRO A 25 -4.24 1.25 -1.77
CA PRO A 25 -4.46 2.52 -1.09
C PRO A 25 -5.49 2.43 0.03
N ALA A 26 -5.46 3.39 0.94
CA ALA A 26 -6.45 3.56 2.00
C ALA A 26 -7.03 4.98 2.01
N PRO A 27 -8.30 5.16 2.39
CA PRO A 27 -8.91 6.49 2.46
C PRO A 27 -8.17 7.39 3.45
N ILE A 28 -7.81 8.60 2.99
CA ILE A 28 -7.21 9.64 3.83
C ILE A 28 -8.26 10.17 4.80
N ARG A 29 -7.92 10.22 6.10
CA ARG A 29 -8.77 10.78 7.15
C ARG A 29 -8.48 12.27 7.29
N TYR A 30 -9.18 13.07 6.50
CA TYR A 30 -9.05 14.52 6.54
C TYR A 30 -9.33 15.09 7.94
N GLY A 31 -8.49 16.03 8.37
CA GLY A 31 -8.51 16.62 9.71
C GLY A 31 -7.98 15.70 10.81
N GLN A 32 -7.43 14.53 10.49
CA GLN A 32 -6.95 13.54 11.47
C GLN A 32 -5.58 12.98 11.13
N ASP A 33 -5.32 12.67 9.86
CA ASP A 33 -4.04 12.14 9.44
C ASP A 33 -2.99 13.24 9.26
N ASN A 34 -1.75 12.97 9.66
CA ASN A 34 -0.63 13.88 9.48
C ASN A 34 0.13 13.57 8.19
N CYS A 35 0.44 14.62 7.42
CA CYS A 35 1.32 14.56 6.27
C CYS A 35 2.69 14.00 6.67
N ALA A 36 3.16 12.97 5.96
CA ALA A 36 4.45 12.33 6.23
C ALA A 36 5.66 13.25 5.97
N HIS A 37 5.48 14.32 5.20
CA HIS A 37 6.53 15.30 4.91
C HIS A 37 6.59 16.44 5.93
N CYS A 38 5.53 17.25 6.03
CA CYS A 38 5.49 18.47 6.84
C CYS A 38 4.92 18.27 8.25
N GLN A 39 4.37 17.08 8.56
CA GLN A 39 3.75 16.74 9.86
C GLN A 39 2.51 17.56 10.23
N MET A 40 1.97 18.36 9.31
CA MET A 40 0.68 19.04 9.47
C MET A 40 -0.47 18.09 9.16
N LEU A 41 -1.67 18.39 9.67
CA LEU A 41 -2.89 17.64 9.35
C LEU A 41 -3.24 17.80 7.86
N VAL A 42 -3.68 16.71 7.23
CA VAL A 42 -4.23 16.74 5.87
C VAL A 42 -5.65 17.26 5.93
N MET A 43 -5.91 18.46 5.40
CA MET A 43 -7.20 19.14 5.64
C MET A 43 -8.15 19.11 4.45
N ASP A 44 -7.63 19.20 3.22
CA ASP A 44 -8.43 19.36 2.01
C ASP A 44 -8.35 18.12 1.09
N ALA A 45 -9.52 17.61 0.70
CA ALA A 45 -9.64 16.47 -0.20
C ALA A 45 -9.14 16.72 -1.61
N HIS A 46 -9.05 17.98 -2.06
CA HIS A 46 -8.54 18.31 -3.38
C HIS A 46 -7.02 18.17 -3.51
N PHE A 47 -6.30 18.17 -2.38
CA PHE A 47 -4.83 18.15 -2.37
C PHE A 47 -4.23 16.92 -1.67
N GLY A 48 -5.03 16.18 -0.90
CA GLY A 48 -4.58 14.99 -0.21
C GLY A 48 -4.07 13.92 -1.18
N THR A 49 -2.81 13.52 -1.02
CA THR A 49 -2.18 12.47 -1.84
C THR A 49 -1.66 11.32 -0.99
N GLU A 50 -1.46 10.15 -1.61
CA GLU A 50 -1.01 8.93 -0.93
C GLU A 50 0.11 8.24 -1.72
N LEU A 51 1.08 7.68 -0.99
CA LEU A 51 2.10 6.77 -1.52
C LEU A 51 2.03 5.43 -0.80
N VAL A 52 1.84 4.37 -1.59
CA VAL A 52 1.87 2.98 -1.11
C VAL A 52 3.23 2.37 -1.48
N THR A 53 3.90 1.79 -0.49
CA THR A 53 5.16 1.06 -0.71
C THR A 53 4.92 -0.38 -1.14
N ASP A 54 5.93 -1.04 -1.71
CA ASP A 54 5.86 -2.47 -2.05
C ASP A 54 5.63 -3.38 -0.83
N LYS A 55 5.97 -2.88 0.37
CA LYS A 55 5.70 -3.54 1.65
C LYS A 55 4.30 -3.25 2.21
N GLY A 56 3.48 -2.48 1.50
CA GLY A 56 2.13 -2.10 1.93
C GLY A 56 2.07 -0.97 2.96
N LYS A 57 3.20 -0.33 3.29
CA LYS A 57 3.17 0.89 4.11
C LYS A 57 2.59 2.04 3.30
N ILE A 58 1.68 2.78 3.93
CA ILE A 58 0.98 3.94 3.38
C ILE A 58 1.57 5.21 3.98
N TYR A 59 1.85 6.19 3.13
CA TYR A 59 2.21 7.55 3.51
C TYR A 59 1.21 8.52 2.89
N VAL A 60 0.59 9.35 3.70
CA VAL A 60 -0.33 10.40 3.24
C VAL A 60 0.38 11.75 3.24
N PHE A 61 -0.06 12.65 2.36
CA PHE A 61 0.49 14.00 2.24
C PHE A 61 -0.63 15.01 2.05
N ASP A 62 -0.41 16.21 2.58
CA ASP A 62 -1.35 17.33 2.48
C ASP A 62 -1.38 17.95 1.07
N SER A 63 -0.37 17.66 0.26
CA SER A 63 -0.22 18.21 -1.08
C SER A 63 0.69 17.37 -1.98
N ILE A 64 0.62 17.61 -3.29
CA ILE A 64 1.41 16.87 -4.29
C ILE A 64 2.91 17.18 -4.17
N GLU A 65 3.31 18.39 -3.79
CA GLU A 65 4.72 18.74 -3.60
C GLU A 65 5.34 18.04 -2.40
N CYS A 66 4.56 17.81 -1.33
CA CYS A 66 4.99 17.02 -0.18
C CYS A 66 5.29 15.56 -0.58
N LEU A 67 4.41 14.96 -1.40
CA LEU A 67 4.64 13.63 -1.97
C LEU A 67 5.86 13.61 -2.87
N ALA A 68 5.96 14.57 -3.81
CA ALA A 68 7.05 14.65 -4.77
C ALA A 68 8.40 14.72 -4.06
N TRP A 69 8.51 15.59 -3.06
CA TRP A 69 9.71 15.74 -2.25
C TRP A 69 10.04 14.46 -1.47
N HIS A 70 9.05 13.80 -0.87
CA HIS A 70 9.26 12.55 -0.15
C HIS A 70 9.67 11.40 -1.08
N SER A 71 9.24 11.41 -2.33
CA SER A 71 9.57 10.39 -3.33
C SER A 71 10.97 10.52 -3.95
N THR A 72 11.75 11.54 -3.56
CA THR A 72 13.12 11.75 -4.04
C THR A 72 14.08 10.67 -3.54
N ALA A 73 15.14 10.39 -4.30
CA ALA A 73 16.11 9.33 -3.99
C ALA A 73 16.84 9.53 -2.64
N SER A 74 16.90 10.76 -2.14
CA SER A 74 17.51 11.07 -0.83
C SER A 74 16.62 10.67 0.36
N ARG A 75 15.32 10.43 0.13
CA ARG A 75 14.35 10.03 1.16
C ARG A 75 13.80 8.64 0.95
N MET A 76 13.64 8.23 -0.31
CA MET A 76 13.10 6.93 -0.68
C MET A 76 14.05 6.24 -1.67
N PRO A 77 14.61 5.06 -1.34
CA PRO A 77 15.39 4.30 -2.31
C PRO A 77 14.53 3.92 -3.52
N PRO A 78 15.09 3.95 -4.75
CA PRO A 78 14.38 3.52 -5.94
C PRO A 78 13.95 2.05 -5.81
N GLY A 79 12.74 1.72 -6.30
CA GLY A 79 12.20 0.36 -6.23
C GLY A 79 11.55 -0.03 -4.90
N GLN A 80 11.05 0.94 -4.13
CA GLN A 80 10.21 0.70 -2.93
C GLN A 80 8.80 1.30 -3.04
N VAL A 81 8.41 1.77 -4.22
CA VAL A 81 7.13 2.46 -4.44
C VAL A 81 6.24 1.58 -5.31
N HIS A 82 5.12 1.14 -4.74
CA HIS A 82 4.12 0.35 -5.43
C HIS A 82 3.20 1.23 -6.28
N SER A 83 2.62 2.27 -5.66
CA SER A 83 1.66 3.16 -6.32
C SER A 83 1.67 4.55 -5.67
N ARG A 84 1.29 5.56 -6.45
CA ARG A 84 1.06 6.94 -6.01
C ARG A 84 -0.36 7.34 -6.39
N TRP A 85 -1.11 7.91 -5.46
CA TRP A 85 -2.50 8.34 -5.63
C TRP A 85 -2.56 9.84 -5.39
N VAL A 86 -3.12 10.57 -6.36
CA VAL A 86 -3.22 12.03 -6.40
C VAL A 86 -4.64 12.39 -6.74
#